data_AF-A0A1F4YJW6-F1
#
_entry.id   AF-A0A1F4YJW6-F1
#
_cell.length_a   1.000
_cell.length_b   1.000
_cell.length_c   1.000
_cell.angle_alpha   90.00
_cell.angle_beta   90.00
_cell.angle_gamma   90.00
#
_symmetry.space_group_name_H-M   'P 1'
#
loop_
_entity.id
_entity.type
_entity.pdbx_description
1 polymer ?
#
loop_
_entity_poly.entity_id
_entity_poly.type
_entity_poly.pdbx_seq_one_letter_code
_entity_poly.pdbx_strand_id
1 'polypeptide(L)'
;MEKITVTLSRKGSTTAGNLAFGPPDDRVAFLVSRINERIKPPRLATAGNVNIRAMYLVNDKINSHGGRFRRADLLNLCILIPDTPVLVGHNRAAEPLARTFHAELEMKAGVLWLKSFFYWPKLDGVDEFRDKIDSGVFKECSISFTYTFPECSLCGEDIRRCRHEIEALSPDENRIHFIYRGITQVLETSLVFKGSVRGTHITDRLVAGSDKIVVRSTVNQLELTVPRGLSSEHVTIYPLSNRTREYRLISAPAGILAATAMKGAKPFLMLKLG
;
A
#
# COMPACT_ATOMS: atom_id res chain seq x y z
N MET A 1 -5.03 41.47 -10.29
CA MET A 1 -4.59 40.25 -9.58
C MET A 1 -5.60 39.16 -9.89
N GLU A 2 -5.23 38.20 -10.73
CA GLU A 2 -6.15 37.12 -11.10
C GLU A 2 -6.31 36.15 -9.93
N LYS A 3 -7.57 35.93 -9.56
CA LYS A 3 -7.97 34.98 -8.52
C LYS A 3 -7.80 33.57 -9.11
N ILE A 4 -6.85 32.80 -8.59
CA ILE A 4 -6.75 31.37 -8.93
C ILE A 4 -7.83 30.65 -8.13
N THR A 5 -8.87 30.18 -8.83
CA THR A 5 -9.96 29.41 -8.23
C THR A 5 -9.64 27.92 -8.33
N VAL A 6 -9.48 27.25 -7.19
CA VAL A 6 -9.29 25.80 -7.14
C VAL A 6 -10.66 25.12 -7.13
N THR A 7 -10.99 24.41 -8.21
CA THR A 7 -12.25 23.64 -8.29
C THR A 7 -11.96 22.16 -8.05
N LEU A 8 -12.49 21.62 -6.95
CA LEU A 8 -12.44 20.19 -6.63
C LEU A 8 -13.53 19.48 -7.43
N SER A 9 -13.19 18.93 -8.60
CA SER A 9 -14.15 18.14 -9.38
C SER A 9 -14.00 16.65 -9.09
N ARG A 10 -15.07 16.02 -8.60
CA ARG A 10 -15.19 14.58 -8.41
C ARG A 10 -15.65 13.95 -9.73
N LYS A 11 -14.72 13.42 -10.52
CA LYS A 11 -15.05 12.59 -11.69
C LYS A 11 -14.09 11.41 -11.72
N GLY A 12 -14.67 10.24 -11.98
CA GLY A 12 -14.00 8.95 -11.86
C GLY A 12 -12.81 8.74 -12.81
N SER A 13 -12.05 7.71 -12.44
CA SER A 13 -10.90 7.08 -13.11
C SER A 13 -9.52 7.74 -12.92
N THR A 14 -8.61 6.99 -12.25
CA THR A 14 -7.17 6.59 -12.44
C THR A 14 -6.13 7.51 -13.09
N THR A 15 -4.96 7.85 -12.50
CA THR A 15 -3.96 7.08 -11.74
C THR A 15 -2.96 8.07 -11.11
N ALA A 16 -2.01 7.67 -10.24
CA ALA A 16 -0.73 8.41 -10.16
C ALA A 16 0.48 7.60 -9.66
N GLY A 17 1.68 8.10 -10.05
CA GLY A 17 3.01 7.56 -9.73
C GLY A 17 3.55 6.58 -10.78
N ASN A 18 3.80 7.04 -12.02
CA ASN A 18 4.31 6.28 -13.19
C ASN A 18 4.14 4.75 -13.18
N LEU A 19 2.89 4.31 -13.02
CA LEU A 19 2.39 2.98 -13.36
C LEU A 19 0.90 3.11 -13.73
N ALA A 20 0.60 3.96 -14.71
CA ALA A 20 -0.54 3.64 -15.54
C ALA A 20 -0.10 2.43 -16.38
N PHE A 21 -0.33 1.24 -15.84
CA PHE A 21 -0.52 0.12 -16.73
C PHE A 21 -1.66 0.52 -17.65
N GLY A 22 -1.49 0.32 -18.95
CA GLY A 22 -2.57 0.45 -19.91
C GLY A 22 -3.65 -0.59 -19.62
N PRO A 23 -4.11 -1.37 -20.59
CA PRO A 23 -5.06 -2.45 -20.31
C PRO A 23 -4.55 -3.38 -19.20
N PRO A 24 -5.43 -4.17 -18.54
CA PRO A 24 -5.07 -5.10 -17.45
C PRO A 24 -3.78 -5.91 -17.67
N ASP A 25 -3.49 -6.22 -18.95
CA ASP A 25 -2.29 -6.91 -19.42
C ASP A 25 -0.99 -6.24 -19.00
N ASP A 26 -0.91 -4.91 -19.02
CA ASP A 26 0.30 -4.17 -18.63
C ASP A 26 0.61 -4.34 -17.13
N ARG A 27 -0.44 -4.43 -16.29
CA ARG A 27 -0.28 -4.66 -14.84
C ARG A 27 0.22 -6.07 -14.61
N VAL A 28 -0.32 -7.04 -15.33
CA VAL A 28 0.14 -8.42 -15.26
C VAL A 28 1.59 -8.51 -15.71
N ALA A 29 1.98 -7.86 -16.81
CA ALA A 29 3.36 -7.84 -17.29
C ALA A 29 4.34 -7.30 -16.25
N PHE A 30 4.01 -6.19 -15.58
CA PHE A 30 4.83 -5.66 -14.49
C PHE A 30 4.86 -6.56 -13.27
N LEU A 31 3.74 -7.16 -12.86
CA LEU A 31 3.73 -8.05 -11.71
C LEU A 31 4.59 -9.29 -11.99
N VAL A 32 4.51 -9.84 -13.20
CA VAL A 32 5.39 -10.90 -13.68
C VAL A 32 6.86 -10.46 -13.66
N SER A 33 7.18 -9.24 -14.10
CA SER A 33 8.56 -8.73 -14.04
C SER A 33 9.06 -8.63 -12.60
N ARG A 34 8.20 -8.25 -11.65
CA ARG A 34 8.54 -8.22 -10.21
C ARG A 34 8.78 -9.60 -9.62
N ILE A 35 8.05 -10.63 -10.05
CA ILE A 35 8.33 -12.02 -9.67
C ILE A 35 9.75 -12.40 -10.11
N ASN A 36 10.09 -12.16 -11.38
CA ASN A 36 11.39 -12.52 -11.93
C ASN A 36 12.55 -11.72 -11.30
N GLU A 37 12.34 -10.44 -10.99
CA GLU A 37 13.36 -9.57 -10.38
C GLU A 37 13.64 -9.93 -8.91
N ARG A 38 12.59 -10.17 -8.12
CA ARG A 38 12.68 -10.30 -6.66
C ARG A 38 12.81 -11.73 -6.20
N ILE A 39 12.04 -12.65 -6.79
CA ILE A 39 12.02 -14.06 -6.39
C ILE A 39 13.05 -14.87 -7.17
N LYS A 40 13.33 -14.47 -8.42
CA LYS A 40 14.29 -15.13 -9.30
C LYS A 40 14.07 -16.65 -9.37
N PRO A 41 12.85 -17.11 -9.68
CA PRO A 41 12.57 -18.54 -9.73
C PRO A 41 13.44 -19.23 -10.80
N PRO A 42 13.87 -20.49 -10.60
CA PRO A 42 14.68 -21.23 -11.58
C PRO A 42 14.04 -21.30 -12.98
N ARG A 43 12.70 -21.33 -13.03
CA ARG A 43 11.91 -21.17 -14.25
C ARG A 43 11.31 -19.77 -14.27
N LEU A 44 11.61 -19.00 -15.33
CA LEU A 44 11.04 -17.67 -15.51
C LEU A 44 9.51 -17.68 -15.43
N ALA A 45 8.98 -16.77 -14.64
CA ALA A 45 7.55 -16.51 -14.57
C ALA A 45 7.08 -15.78 -15.83
N THR A 46 5.93 -16.19 -16.34
CA THR A 46 5.20 -15.57 -17.44
C THR A 46 3.72 -15.51 -17.08
N ALA A 47 2.94 -14.63 -17.71
CA ALA A 47 1.50 -14.57 -17.48
C ALA A 47 0.80 -15.93 -17.74
N GLY A 48 1.35 -16.75 -18.64
CA GLY A 48 0.84 -18.07 -18.98
C GLY A 48 1.14 -19.16 -17.95
N ASN A 49 2.16 -18.99 -17.09
CA ASN A 49 2.65 -20.08 -16.23
C ASN A 49 2.58 -19.81 -14.72
N VAL A 50 2.11 -18.64 -14.30
CA VAL A 50 1.80 -18.31 -12.90
C VAL A 50 0.39 -17.75 -12.75
N ASN A 51 -0.22 -18.03 -11.61
CA ASN A 51 -1.39 -17.33 -11.11
C ASN A 51 -0.94 -16.17 -10.22
N ILE A 52 -1.67 -15.06 -10.24
CA ILE A 52 -1.40 -13.89 -9.40
C ILE A 52 -2.71 -13.48 -8.71
N ARG A 53 -2.63 -13.22 -7.41
CA ARG A 53 -3.69 -12.61 -6.59
C ARG A 53 -3.09 -11.56 -5.66
N ALA A 54 -3.96 -10.72 -5.13
CA ALA A 54 -3.60 -9.77 -4.09
C ALA A 54 -4.38 -10.07 -2.80
N MET A 55 -3.80 -9.68 -1.67
CA MET A 55 -4.41 -9.80 -0.35
C MET A 55 -4.24 -8.49 0.42
N TYR A 56 -5.30 -8.05 1.06
CA TYR A 56 -5.28 -6.96 2.03
C TYR A 56 -4.94 -7.57 3.40
N LEU A 57 -3.70 -7.38 3.84
CA LEU A 57 -3.12 -8.09 4.99
C LEU A 57 -3.35 -7.38 6.32
N VAL A 58 -3.01 -6.10 6.37
CA VAL A 58 -3.05 -5.28 7.58
C VAL A 58 -3.40 -3.84 7.24
N ASN A 59 -3.78 -3.06 8.24
CA ASN A 59 -4.06 -1.64 8.10
C ASN A 59 -3.64 -0.87 9.36
N ASP A 60 -3.92 0.44 9.37
CA ASP A 60 -3.57 1.36 10.45
C ASP A 60 -4.61 1.44 11.59
N LYS A 61 -5.53 0.47 11.69
CA LYS A 61 -6.51 0.34 12.78
C LYS A 61 -6.06 -0.65 13.85
N ILE A 62 -6.69 -0.57 15.02
CA ILE A 62 -6.47 -1.51 16.13
C ILE A 62 -7.04 -2.87 15.73
N ASN A 63 -6.24 -3.92 15.90
CA ASN A 63 -6.62 -5.30 15.59
C ASN A 63 -7.29 -5.98 16.80
N SER A 64 -7.79 -7.20 16.61
CA SER A 64 -8.50 -7.97 17.66
C SER A 64 -7.65 -8.35 18.88
N HIS A 65 -6.33 -8.19 18.79
CA HIS A 65 -5.39 -8.43 19.90
C HIS A 65 -5.01 -7.13 20.61
N GLY A 66 -5.59 -5.99 20.22
CA GLY A 66 -5.26 -4.68 20.78
C GLY A 66 -3.95 -4.08 20.23
N GLY A 67 -3.42 -4.59 19.12
CA GLY A 67 -2.23 -4.04 18.47
C GLY A 67 -2.55 -3.19 17.23
N ARG A 68 -1.67 -2.24 16.90
CA ARG A 68 -1.84 -1.31 15.77
C ARG A 68 -0.52 -1.03 15.05
N PHE A 69 -0.57 -0.97 13.73
CA PHE A 69 0.55 -0.47 12.92
C PHE A 69 0.44 1.03 12.73
N ARG A 70 1.56 1.76 12.81
CA ARG A 70 1.58 3.15 12.30
C ARG A 70 1.66 3.11 10.79
N ARG A 71 1.19 4.19 10.16
CA ARG A 71 1.29 4.36 8.71
C ARG A 71 2.73 4.25 8.20
N ALA A 72 3.69 4.79 8.94
CA ALA A 72 5.11 4.67 8.62
C ALA A 72 5.61 3.21 8.68
N ASP A 73 5.10 2.40 9.62
CA ASP A 73 5.47 0.99 9.73
C ASP A 73 4.85 0.15 8.60
N LEU A 74 3.66 0.52 8.10
CA LEU A 74 3.08 -0.12 6.92
C LEU A 74 3.96 0.06 5.67
N LEU A 75 4.60 1.23 5.50
CA LEU A 75 5.56 1.44 4.42
C LEU A 75 6.76 0.51 4.56
N ASN A 76 7.31 0.36 5.77
CA ASN A 76 8.41 -0.57 6.03
C ASN A 76 8.01 -2.02 5.73
N LEU A 77 6.78 -2.42 6.10
CA LEU A 77 6.27 -3.76 5.78
C LEU A 77 6.18 -4.01 4.27
N CYS A 78 5.88 -3.01 3.43
CA CYS A 78 5.92 -3.19 1.97
C CYS A 78 7.31 -3.59 1.44
N ILE A 79 8.37 -3.23 2.16
CA ILE A 79 9.77 -3.59 1.85
C ILE A 79 10.09 -4.99 2.36
N LEU A 80 9.59 -5.35 3.55
CA LEU A 80 9.90 -6.62 4.22
C LEU A 80 9.06 -7.82 3.75
N ILE A 81 7.89 -7.57 3.16
CA ILE A 81 6.98 -8.65 2.71
C ILE A 81 7.50 -9.45 1.52
N PRO A 82 8.01 -8.85 0.42
CA PRO A 82 8.43 -9.61 -0.74
C PRO A 82 9.39 -10.76 -0.41
N ASP A 83 9.20 -11.90 -1.09
CA ASP A 83 9.91 -13.16 -0.85
C ASP A 83 9.62 -13.83 0.50
N THR A 84 8.42 -13.60 1.05
CA THR A 84 7.93 -14.36 2.20
C THR A 84 6.97 -15.48 1.75
N PRO A 85 6.97 -16.63 2.45
CA PRO A 85 6.08 -17.73 2.12
C PRO A 85 4.61 -17.37 2.40
N VAL A 86 3.71 -17.93 1.59
CA VAL A 86 2.26 -17.93 1.83
C VAL A 86 1.85 -19.28 2.39
N LEU A 87 1.38 -19.33 3.63
CA LEU A 87 0.97 -20.56 4.33
C LEU A 87 -0.56 -20.67 4.47
N VAL A 88 -1.03 -21.82 4.95
CA VAL A 88 -2.41 -22.00 5.43
C VAL A 88 -2.38 -22.14 6.94
N GLY A 89 -3.19 -21.34 7.64
CA GLY A 89 -3.40 -21.46 9.08
C GLY A 89 -2.12 -21.30 9.90
N HIS A 90 -1.14 -20.53 9.43
CA HIS A 90 0.19 -20.42 10.04
C HIS A 90 0.92 -21.76 10.22
N ASN A 91 0.56 -22.80 9.44
CA ASN A 91 1.17 -24.12 9.55
C ASN A 91 2.59 -24.11 8.97
N ARG A 92 3.59 -23.99 9.85
CA ARG A 92 5.02 -24.02 9.49
C ARG A 92 5.60 -25.43 9.32
N ALA A 93 4.79 -26.47 9.55
CA ALA A 93 5.20 -27.86 9.34
C ALA A 93 4.89 -28.35 7.91
N ALA A 94 4.19 -27.55 7.10
CA ALA A 94 3.85 -27.85 5.72
C ALA A 94 4.59 -26.94 4.74
N GLU A 95 4.71 -27.39 3.50
CA GLU A 95 5.28 -26.59 2.41
C GLU A 95 4.42 -25.33 2.13
N PRO A 96 5.04 -24.19 1.77
CA PRO A 96 4.31 -23.01 1.37
C PRO A 96 3.44 -23.24 0.13
N LEU A 97 2.24 -22.68 0.11
CA LEU A 97 1.35 -22.71 -1.06
C LEU A 97 1.81 -21.77 -2.18
N ALA A 98 2.35 -20.63 -1.78
CA ALA A 98 2.67 -19.53 -2.67
C ALA A 98 3.83 -18.71 -2.09
N ARG A 99 4.28 -17.69 -2.84
CA ARG A 99 5.21 -16.67 -2.33
C ARG A 99 4.67 -15.28 -2.61
N THR A 100 4.89 -14.37 -1.68
CA THR A 100 4.66 -12.94 -1.91
C THR A 100 5.82 -12.37 -2.73
N PHE A 101 5.56 -11.35 -3.55
CA PHE A 101 6.60 -10.77 -4.42
C PHE A 101 6.50 -9.25 -4.56
N HIS A 102 5.36 -8.68 -4.24
CA HIS A 102 5.14 -7.24 -4.31
C HIS A 102 4.18 -6.81 -3.20
N ALA A 103 4.29 -5.56 -2.78
CA ALA A 103 3.38 -4.96 -1.82
C ALA A 103 3.26 -3.47 -2.09
N GLU A 104 2.07 -2.93 -1.86
CA GLU A 104 1.73 -1.53 -2.04
C GLU A 104 0.76 -1.08 -0.95
N LEU A 105 0.61 0.24 -0.81
CA LEU A 105 -0.34 0.84 0.12
C LEU A 105 -1.56 1.36 -0.63
N GLU A 106 -2.73 1.22 -0.05
CA GLU A 106 -4.00 1.69 -0.62
C GLU A 106 -4.85 2.37 0.45
N MET A 107 -5.30 3.59 0.18
CA MET A 107 -6.27 4.28 1.03
C MET A 107 -7.68 3.85 0.68
N LYS A 108 -8.43 3.33 1.65
CA LYS A 108 -9.82 2.92 1.50
C LYS A 108 -10.66 3.48 2.63
N ALA A 109 -11.58 4.39 2.30
CA ALA A 109 -12.48 5.02 3.28
C ALA A 109 -11.74 5.58 4.52
N GLY A 110 -10.59 6.22 4.31
CA GLY A 110 -9.79 6.82 5.39
C GLY A 110 -8.86 5.86 6.14
N VAL A 111 -8.88 4.56 5.82
CA VAL A 111 -8.00 3.53 6.37
C VAL A 111 -6.87 3.24 5.38
N LEU A 112 -5.62 3.25 5.87
CA LEU A 112 -4.46 2.90 5.06
C LEU A 112 -4.23 1.40 5.13
N TRP A 113 -4.43 0.72 4.02
CA TRP A 113 -4.24 -0.71 3.90
C TRP A 113 -2.89 -1.06 3.28
N LEU A 114 -2.29 -2.13 3.77
CA LEU A 114 -1.23 -2.84 3.08
C LEU A 114 -1.83 -3.93 2.22
N LYS A 115 -1.55 -3.85 0.92
CA LYS A 115 -1.92 -4.83 -0.09
C LYS A 115 -0.68 -5.56 -0.57
N SER A 116 -0.64 -6.87 -0.34
CA SER A 116 0.45 -7.75 -0.80
C SER A 116 0.00 -8.58 -1.99
N PHE A 117 0.92 -8.90 -2.88
CA PHE A 117 0.71 -9.73 -4.05
C PHE A 117 1.47 -11.03 -3.89
N PHE A 118 0.80 -12.12 -4.23
CA PHE A 118 1.35 -13.46 -4.18
C PHE A 118 1.09 -14.22 -5.48
N TYR A 119 1.95 -15.19 -5.74
CA TYR A 119 1.88 -16.02 -6.93
C TYR A 119 2.12 -17.49 -6.61
N TRP A 120 1.57 -18.36 -7.47
CA TRP A 120 1.82 -19.79 -7.48
C TRP A 120 1.87 -20.29 -8.94
N PRO A 121 2.51 -21.44 -9.22
CA PRO A 121 2.55 -22.01 -10.56
C PRO A 121 1.13 -22.33 -11.09
N LYS A 122 0.93 -22.11 -12.39
CA LYS A 122 -0.18 -22.75 -13.11
C LYS A 122 0.22 -24.19 -13.42
N LEU A 123 -0.63 -25.13 -13.02
CA LEU A 123 -0.47 -26.55 -13.30
C LEU A 123 -1.45 -26.96 -14.39
N ASP A 124 -1.07 -27.96 -15.18
CA ASP A 124 -1.99 -28.59 -16.11
C ASP A 124 -3.01 -29.42 -15.32
N GLY A 125 -4.29 -29.10 -15.44
CA GLY A 125 -5.38 -29.77 -14.71
C GLY A 125 -6.17 -28.85 -13.76
N VAL A 126 -6.76 -29.44 -12.72
CA VAL A 126 -7.59 -28.73 -11.74
C VAL A 126 -6.71 -27.96 -10.76
N ASP A 127 -6.92 -26.64 -10.68
CA ASP A 127 -6.26 -25.76 -9.71
C ASP A 127 -7.16 -25.60 -8.48
N GLU A 128 -7.16 -26.60 -7.59
CA GLU A 128 -7.98 -26.58 -6.38
C GLU A 128 -7.72 -25.35 -5.51
N PHE A 129 -6.49 -24.83 -5.53
CA PHE A 129 -6.13 -23.67 -4.73
C PHE A 129 -6.82 -22.41 -5.26
N ARG A 130 -6.75 -22.19 -6.59
CA ARG A 130 -7.51 -21.12 -7.25
C ARG A 130 -9.01 -21.27 -6.99
N ASP A 131 -9.54 -22.47 -7.12
CA ASP A 131 -10.98 -22.70 -6.96
C ASP A 131 -11.44 -22.45 -5.51
N LYS A 132 -10.62 -22.75 -4.51
CA LYS A 132 -10.87 -22.40 -3.09
C LYS A 132 -10.82 -20.88 -2.85
N ILE A 133 -9.96 -20.14 -3.55
CA ILE A 133 -9.95 -18.67 -3.48
C ILE A 133 -11.21 -18.10 -4.15
N ASP A 134 -11.48 -18.51 -5.38
CA ASP A 134 -12.54 -17.92 -6.21
C ASP A 134 -13.95 -18.28 -5.68
N SER A 135 -14.10 -19.42 -4.99
CA SER A 135 -15.31 -19.79 -4.24
C SER A 135 -15.42 -19.10 -2.86
N GLY A 136 -14.37 -18.40 -2.42
CA GLY A 136 -14.35 -17.70 -1.14
C GLY A 136 -14.13 -18.59 0.09
N VAL A 137 -13.70 -19.84 -0.09
CA VAL A 137 -13.25 -20.72 1.01
C VAL A 137 -11.98 -20.15 1.64
N PHE A 138 -11.01 -19.75 0.80
CA PHE A 138 -9.88 -18.94 1.23
C PHE A 138 -10.20 -17.47 1.05
N LYS A 139 -10.59 -16.82 2.16
CA LYS A 139 -11.04 -15.43 2.16
C LYS A 139 -10.19 -14.52 3.00
N GLU A 140 -9.82 -14.92 4.21
CA GLU A 140 -9.13 -14.04 5.16
C GLU A 140 -7.64 -14.32 5.22
N CYS A 141 -6.88 -13.30 5.65
CA CYS A 141 -5.44 -13.32 5.60
C CYS A 141 -4.83 -12.86 6.92
N SER A 142 -3.57 -13.25 7.14
CA SER A 142 -2.81 -12.88 8.32
C SER A 142 -1.33 -12.72 7.97
N ILE A 143 -0.58 -12.13 8.87
CA ILE A 143 0.86 -11.90 8.75
C ILE A 143 1.54 -12.24 10.07
N SER A 144 2.68 -12.93 10.00
CA SER A 144 3.57 -13.10 11.14
C SER A 144 4.84 -12.29 10.93
N PHE A 145 5.24 -11.57 11.96
CA PHE A 145 6.35 -10.63 11.93
C PHE A 145 6.97 -10.50 13.32
N THR A 146 8.20 -10.02 13.37
CA THR A 146 8.92 -9.73 14.61
C THR A 146 8.95 -8.23 14.86
N TYR A 147 8.86 -7.82 16.12
CA TYR A 147 8.98 -6.44 16.56
C TYR A 147 9.68 -6.40 17.91
N THR A 148 10.39 -5.31 18.20
CA THR A 148 11.24 -5.22 19.40
C THR A 148 10.57 -4.49 20.56
N PHE A 149 9.65 -3.57 20.27
CA PHE A 149 9.07 -2.68 21.26
C PHE A 149 7.56 -2.50 21.01
N PRO A 150 6.70 -3.28 21.69
CA PRO A 150 5.27 -3.01 21.74
C PRO A 150 4.99 -1.82 22.67
N GLU A 151 4.80 -0.64 22.09
CA GLU A 151 4.63 0.63 22.80
C GLU A 151 3.18 0.81 23.28
N CYS A 152 2.97 1.06 24.56
CA CYS A 152 1.65 1.40 25.12
C CYS A 152 1.17 2.75 24.56
N SER A 153 -0.05 2.81 24.03
CA SER A 153 -0.63 4.04 23.46
C SER A 153 -0.88 5.14 24.50
N LEU A 154 -0.92 4.81 25.79
CA LEU A 154 -1.22 5.76 26.86
C LEU A 154 0.05 6.38 27.47
N CYS A 155 1.07 5.57 27.79
CA CYS A 155 2.27 6.05 28.47
C CYS A 155 3.57 5.91 27.68
N GLY A 156 3.54 5.31 26.49
CA GLY A 156 4.73 5.13 25.64
C GLY A 156 5.72 4.06 26.11
N GLU A 157 5.47 3.43 27.27
CA GLU A 157 6.32 2.34 27.78
C GLU A 157 6.06 1.03 27.05
N ASP A 158 7.01 0.10 27.16
CA ASP A 158 6.82 -1.27 26.70
C ASP A 158 5.67 -1.95 27.44
N ILE A 159 4.70 -2.54 26.73
CA ILE A 159 3.54 -3.19 27.39
C ILE A 159 3.93 -4.35 28.30
N ARG A 160 5.10 -4.96 28.08
CA ARG A 160 5.61 -6.04 28.93
C ARG A 160 6.04 -5.55 30.31
N ARG A 161 6.16 -4.22 30.49
CA ARG A 161 6.54 -3.54 31.74
C ARG A 161 5.48 -2.55 32.23
N CYS A 162 4.56 -2.17 31.35
CA CYS A 162 3.46 -1.26 31.65
C CYS A 162 2.42 -1.92 32.57
N ARG A 163 1.69 -1.11 33.36
CA ARG A 163 0.56 -1.55 34.19
C ARG A 163 -0.81 -1.32 33.56
N HIS A 164 -0.88 -0.73 32.37
CA HIS A 164 -2.14 -0.44 31.70
C HIS A 164 -2.70 -1.69 31.03
N GLU A 165 -3.97 -1.99 31.30
CA GLU A 165 -4.67 -3.11 30.70
C GLU A 165 -5.08 -2.79 29.25
N ILE A 166 -4.91 -3.76 28.36
CA ILE A 166 -5.30 -3.63 26.95
C ILE A 166 -6.74 -4.11 26.81
N GLU A 167 -7.63 -3.21 26.40
CA GLU A 167 -9.04 -3.53 26.18
C GLU A 167 -9.27 -4.12 24.78
N ALA A 168 -8.66 -5.26 24.45
CA ALA A 168 -8.64 -5.79 23.08
C ALA A 168 -10.03 -5.93 22.40
N LEU A 169 -11.09 -6.15 23.20
CA LEU A 169 -12.46 -6.39 22.73
C LEU A 169 -13.40 -5.16 22.76
N SER A 170 -12.94 -3.99 23.23
CA SER A 170 -13.79 -2.79 23.26
C SER A 170 -14.07 -2.28 21.82
N PRO A 171 -15.29 -1.83 21.50
CA PRO A 171 -15.59 -1.22 20.20
C PRO A 171 -14.99 0.18 20.04
N ASP A 172 -14.44 0.77 21.10
CA ASP A 172 -13.85 2.11 21.07
C ASP A 172 -12.49 2.12 20.35
N GLU A 173 -12.30 3.05 19.41
CA GLU A 173 -11.02 3.29 18.74
C GLU A 173 -10.01 4.05 19.62
N ASN A 174 -10.47 4.68 20.71
CA ASN A 174 -9.63 5.41 21.67
C ASN A 174 -9.14 4.55 22.84
N ARG A 175 -9.45 3.25 22.84
CA ARG A 175 -9.02 2.34 23.89
C ARG A 175 -7.50 2.19 23.95
N ILE A 176 -7.01 1.80 25.12
CA ILE A 176 -5.59 1.46 25.31
C ILE A 176 -5.25 0.29 24.39
N HIS A 177 -4.26 0.53 23.54
CA HIS A 177 -3.74 -0.43 22.57
C HIS A 177 -2.21 -0.35 22.57
N PHE A 178 -1.57 -1.26 21.85
CA PHE A 178 -0.13 -1.18 21.64
C PHE A 178 0.22 -0.94 20.18
N ILE A 179 1.27 -0.15 19.99
CA ILE A 179 1.82 0.19 18.71
C ILE A 179 3.01 -0.71 18.46
N TYR A 180 3.01 -1.46 17.37
CA TYR A 180 4.16 -2.28 17.00
C TYR A 180 5.33 -1.36 16.60
N ARG A 181 6.45 -1.40 17.33
CA ARG A 181 7.67 -0.65 16.97
C ARG A 181 8.85 -1.60 16.77
N GLY A 182 9.77 -1.13 15.92
CA GLY A 182 10.98 -1.89 15.59
C GLY A 182 10.65 -3.19 14.87
N ILE A 183 9.77 -3.14 13.86
CA ILE A 183 9.49 -4.29 13.01
C ILE A 183 10.74 -4.61 12.20
N THR A 184 11.31 -5.79 12.42
CA THR A 184 12.58 -6.19 11.82
C THR A 184 12.44 -7.19 10.68
N GLN A 185 11.41 -8.05 10.73
CA GLN A 185 11.24 -9.11 9.77
C GLN A 185 9.76 -9.50 9.62
N VAL A 186 9.37 -9.84 8.41
CA VAL A 186 8.14 -10.60 8.13
C VAL A 186 8.54 -12.05 7.95
N LEU A 187 7.92 -12.93 8.74
CA LEU A 187 8.25 -14.36 8.74
C LEU A 187 7.43 -15.11 7.69
N GLU A 188 6.16 -14.75 7.56
CA GLU A 188 5.23 -15.35 6.59
C GLU A 188 3.97 -14.50 6.44
N THR A 189 3.22 -14.80 5.40
CA THR A 189 1.82 -14.40 5.24
C THR A 189 0.95 -15.64 5.14
N SER A 190 -0.27 -15.60 5.65
CA SER A 190 -1.11 -16.79 5.75
C SER A 190 -2.53 -16.56 5.26
N LEU A 191 -3.11 -17.59 4.68
CA LEU A 191 -4.55 -17.72 4.51
C LEU A 191 -5.13 -18.38 5.75
N VAL A 192 -6.08 -17.73 6.40
CA VAL A 192 -6.58 -18.13 7.72
C VAL A 192 -8.09 -18.17 7.75
N PHE A 193 -8.65 -18.87 8.73
CA PHE A 193 -10.09 -18.86 9.00
C PHE A 193 -10.59 -17.44 9.33
N LYS A 194 -9.83 -16.71 10.17
CA LYS A 194 -10.14 -15.35 10.58
C LYS A 194 -8.86 -14.54 10.80
N GLY A 195 -8.76 -13.38 10.15
CA GLY A 195 -7.66 -12.44 10.36
C GLY A 195 -7.85 -11.63 11.64
N SER A 196 -6.74 -11.25 12.30
CA SER A 196 -6.79 -10.37 13.47
C SER A 196 -7.18 -8.92 13.12
N VAL A 197 -6.85 -8.49 11.91
CA VAL A 197 -7.28 -7.22 11.35
C VAL A 197 -8.65 -7.40 10.70
N ARG A 198 -9.63 -6.61 11.12
CA ARG A 198 -10.98 -6.71 10.57
C ARG A 198 -10.99 -6.32 9.09
N GLY A 199 -11.55 -7.19 8.24
CA GLY A 199 -11.76 -6.91 6.83
C GLY A 199 -10.60 -7.28 5.90
N THR A 200 -9.61 -8.04 6.38
CA THR A 200 -8.63 -8.69 5.50
C THR A 200 -9.35 -9.53 4.45
N HIS A 201 -8.86 -9.50 3.21
CA HIS A 201 -9.45 -10.28 2.14
C HIS A 201 -8.48 -10.53 0.99
N ILE A 202 -8.72 -11.60 0.23
CA ILE A 202 -8.10 -11.84 -1.08
C ILE A 202 -8.91 -11.13 -2.18
N THR A 203 -8.23 -10.69 -3.23
CA THR A 203 -8.85 -10.10 -4.42
C THR A 203 -8.08 -10.46 -5.69
N ASP A 204 -8.80 -10.51 -6.80
CA ASP A 204 -8.29 -10.54 -8.18
C ASP A 204 -7.96 -9.13 -8.72
N ARG A 205 -8.33 -8.06 -7.99
CA ARG A 205 -8.05 -6.67 -8.39
C ARG A 205 -6.57 -6.35 -8.20
N LEU A 206 -5.81 -6.54 -9.28
CA LEU A 206 -4.37 -6.34 -9.26
C LEU A 206 -3.94 -4.87 -9.23
N VAL A 207 -4.86 -3.93 -9.44
CA VAL A 207 -4.62 -2.48 -9.38
C VAL A 207 -4.98 -1.91 -8.01
N ALA A 208 -4.19 -0.96 -7.51
CA ALA A 208 -4.57 -0.17 -6.33
C ALA A 208 -5.78 0.72 -6.65
N GLY A 209 -6.77 0.78 -5.76
CA GLY A 209 -7.82 1.78 -5.82
C GLY A 209 -7.23 3.19 -5.80
N SER A 210 -7.67 4.06 -6.72
CA SER A 210 -7.10 5.42 -6.88
C SER A 210 -8.01 6.49 -6.27
N ASP A 211 -7.52 7.16 -5.23
CA ASP A 211 -8.00 8.50 -4.85
C ASP A 211 -7.08 9.53 -5.52
N LYS A 212 -7.62 10.20 -6.53
CA LYS A 212 -6.92 11.25 -7.29
C LYS A 212 -7.08 12.63 -6.66
N ILE A 213 -6.03 13.44 -6.77
CA ILE A 213 -6.14 14.89 -6.74
C ILE A 213 -5.78 15.42 -8.13
N VAL A 214 -6.73 16.13 -8.76
CA VAL A 214 -6.53 16.81 -10.04
C VAL A 214 -6.39 18.31 -9.76
N VAL A 215 -5.24 18.89 -10.07
CA VAL A 215 -5.02 20.33 -10.00
C VAL A 215 -5.10 20.90 -11.42
N ARG A 216 -6.07 21.79 -11.67
CA ARG A 216 -6.24 22.50 -12.95
C ARG A 216 -5.85 23.96 -12.80
N SER A 217 -4.97 24.44 -13.68
CA SER A 217 -4.70 25.88 -13.85
C SER A 217 -5.51 26.41 -15.03
N THR A 218 -6.31 27.45 -14.80
CA THR A 218 -7.11 28.12 -15.83
C THR A 218 -6.28 28.96 -16.79
N VAL A 219 -4.99 29.18 -16.51
CA VAL A 219 -4.13 30.10 -17.28
C VAL A 219 -3.32 29.36 -18.35
N ASN A 220 -2.94 28.10 -18.10
CA ASN A 220 -2.02 27.33 -18.98
C ASN A 220 -2.48 25.90 -19.33
N GLN A 221 -3.72 25.50 -19.00
CA GLN A 221 -4.23 24.13 -19.21
C GLN A 221 -3.29 23.02 -18.72
N LEU A 222 -2.63 23.21 -17.57
CA LEU A 222 -1.86 22.13 -16.94
C LEU A 222 -2.77 21.23 -16.10
N GLU A 223 -2.67 19.92 -16.32
CA GLU A 223 -3.32 18.89 -15.50
C GLU A 223 -2.25 18.12 -14.71
N LEU A 224 -2.29 18.24 -13.38
CA LEU A 224 -1.42 17.47 -12.49
C LEU A 224 -2.27 16.43 -11.76
N THR A 225 -1.91 15.14 -11.89
CA THR A 225 -2.54 14.05 -11.12
C THR A 225 -1.57 13.54 -10.06
N VAL A 226 -1.93 13.72 -8.79
CA VAL A 226 -1.14 13.23 -7.64
C VAL A 226 -1.96 12.17 -6.91
N PRO A 227 -1.37 11.01 -6.52
CA PRO A 227 -2.08 10.01 -5.76
C PRO A 227 -2.08 10.45 -4.30
N ARG A 228 -3.20 10.28 -3.59
CA ARG A 228 -3.15 10.38 -2.13
C ARG A 228 -2.34 9.20 -1.57
N GLY A 229 -1.21 9.49 -0.93
CA GLY A 229 -0.44 8.48 -0.19
C GLY A 229 1.02 8.31 -0.58
N LEU A 230 1.61 9.19 -1.40
CA LEU A 230 3.07 9.24 -1.51
C LEU A 230 3.65 9.66 -0.15
N SER A 231 4.28 8.71 0.55
CA SER A 231 5.33 9.06 1.51
C SER A 231 6.41 9.81 0.72
N SER A 232 6.80 10.97 1.25
CA SER A 232 8.00 11.73 0.86
C SER A 232 9.02 10.81 0.19
N GLU A 233 9.40 11.01 -1.07
CA GLU A 233 10.48 11.98 -1.32
C GLU A 233 10.55 12.57 -2.74
N HIS A 234 9.88 12.07 -3.78
CA HIS A 234 10.07 12.65 -5.12
C HIS A 234 8.83 12.59 -6.03
N VAL A 235 8.39 13.76 -6.51
CA VAL A 235 7.50 13.89 -7.67
C VAL A 235 8.30 14.57 -8.79
N THR A 236 8.61 13.83 -9.86
CA THR A 236 9.31 14.36 -11.03
C THR A 236 8.30 14.76 -12.11
N ILE A 237 8.36 16.00 -12.57
CA ILE A 237 7.49 16.55 -13.61
C ILE A 237 8.35 16.91 -14.84
N TYR A 238 7.89 16.56 -16.05
CA TYR A 238 8.54 16.94 -17.32
C TYR A 238 7.77 18.10 -17.99
N PRO A 239 8.44 19.16 -18.47
CA PRO A 239 7.78 20.27 -19.16
C PRO A 239 7.46 19.95 -20.63
N LEU A 240 6.32 20.44 -21.12
CA LEU A 240 5.85 20.25 -22.50
C LEU A 240 6.20 21.40 -23.48
N SER A 241 6.74 22.55 -23.05
CA SER A 241 7.23 23.59 -24.00
C SER A 241 8.12 24.68 -23.39
N ASN A 242 8.90 25.32 -24.29
CA ASN A 242 10.11 26.12 -24.08
C ASN A 242 9.89 27.65 -23.88
N ARG A 243 9.16 28.15 -22.87
CA ARG A 243 9.16 29.62 -22.58
C ARG A 243 9.07 29.97 -21.08
N THR A 244 9.86 30.97 -20.68
CA THR A 244 10.15 31.44 -19.31
C THR A 244 9.10 32.41 -18.77
N ARG A 245 8.58 32.18 -17.56
CA ARG A 245 7.90 33.18 -16.70
C ARG A 245 8.13 32.86 -15.21
N GLU A 246 8.23 33.89 -14.38
CA GLU A 246 8.36 33.80 -12.91
C GLU A 246 7.02 33.62 -12.21
N TYR A 247 7.00 32.84 -11.12
CA TYR A 247 5.81 32.60 -10.28
C TYR A 247 6.15 32.61 -8.79
N ARG A 248 5.14 32.90 -7.95
CA ARG A 248 5.26 33.20 -6.51
C ARG A 248 4.55 32.15 -5.64
N LEU A 249 5.01 32.01 -4.39
CA LEU A 249 4.53 31.08 -3.36
C LEU A 249 3.04 31.30 -3.03
N ILE A 250 2.24 30.23 -2.88
CA ILE A 250 0.87 30.30 -2.36
C ILE A 250 0.70 29.23 -1.28
N SER A 251 0.44 29.61 -0.04
CA SER A 251 0.10 28.67 1.04
C SER A 251 -1.32 28.14 0.88
N ALA A 252 -1.52 26.83 1.08
CA ALA A 252 -2.82 26.20 1.26
C ALA A 252 -2.94 25.61 2.69
N PRO A 253 -4.14 25.36 3.22
CA PRO A 253 -4.34 25.07 4.64
C PRO A 253 -3.68 23.75 5.05
N ALA A 254 -3.08 23.76 6.24
CA ALA A 254 -2.47 22.68 7.03
C ALA A 254 -2.04 21.41 6.26
N GLY A 255 -0.73 21.31 6.00
CA GLY A 255 -0.04 20.06 5.71
C GLY A 255 0.54 19.90 4.30
N ILE A 256 0.19 20.79 3.36
CA ILE A 256 0.77 20.80 2.01
C ILE A 256 1.35 22.17 1.71
N LEU A 257 2.67 22.28 1.74
CA LEU A 257 3.38 23.46 1.26
C LEU A 257 3.73 23.23 -0.22
N ALA A 258 3.00 23.89 -1.12
CA ALA A 258 3.34 23.92 -2.54
C ALA A 258 4.04 25.25 -2.87
N ALA A 259 5.22 25.14 -3.46
CA ALA A 259 5.99 26.27 -3.97
C ALA A 259 6.27 26.02 -5.44
N THR A 260 6.19 27.05 -6.28
CA THR A 260 6.76 26.98 -7.62
C THR A 260 8.21 27.46 -7.55
N ALA A 261 9.12 26.78 -8.23
CA ALA A 261 10.55 27.09 -8.24
C ALA A 261 11.11 26.98 -9.65
N MET A 262 12.25 27.61 -9.91
CA MET A 262 12.92 27.58 -11.22
C MET A 262 14.33 27.00 -11.06
N LYS A 263 14.77 26.16 -12.01
CA LYS A 263 16.19 25.81 -12.20
C LYS A 263 16.55 26.13 -13.65
N GLY A 264 17.18 27.28 -13.88
CA GLY A 264 17.31 27.86 -15.21
C GLY A 264 15.94 28.27 -15.79
N ALA A 265 15.69 27.99 -17.07
CA ALA A 265 14.43 28.32 -17.74
C ALA A 265 13.27 27.33 -17.48
N LYS A 266 13.46 26.32 -16.63
CA LYS A 266 12.48 25.24 -16.41
C LYS A 266 11.70 25.48 -15.10
N PRO A 267 10.35 25.50 -15.14
CA PRO A 267 9.53 25.57 -13.95
C PRO A 267 9.39 24.22 -13.25
N PHE A 268 9.36 24.26 -11.92
CA PHE A 268 9.16 23.15 -11.02
C PHE A 268 8.04 23.51 -10.04
N LEU A 269 7.30 22.49 -9.61
CA LEU A 269 6.42 22.58 -8.45
C LEU A 269 7.06 21.76 -7.33
N MET A 270 7.56 22.44 -6.31
CA MET A 270 8.06 21.84 -5.08
C MET A 270 6.90 21.61 -4.13
N LEU A 271 6.67 20.36 -3.75
CA LEU A 271 5.69 19.99 -2.74
C LEU A 271 6.47 19.54 -1.49
N LYS A 272 6.40 20.31 -0.42
CA LYS A 272 6.84 19.89 0.92
C LYS A 272 5.63 19.30 1.63
N LEU A 273 5.61 17.98 1.73
CA LEU A 273 4.68 17.23 2.56
C LEU A 273 5.32 17.13 3.95
N GLY A 274 4.63 17.65 4.96
CA GLY A 274 5.03 17.56 6.37
C GLY A 274 4.72 16.20 6.97
#